data_AF-A0A920NFR4-F1
#
_entry.id   AF-A0A920NFR4-F1
#
_cell.length_a   1.000
_cell.length_b   1.000
_cell.length_c   1.000
_cell.angle_alpha   90.00
_cell.angle_beta   90.00
_cell.angle_gamma   90.00
#
_symmetry.space_group_name_H-M   'P 1'
#
loop_
_entity.id
_entity.type
_entity.pdbx_description
1 polymer ?
#
loop_
_entity_poly.entity_id
_entity_poly.type
_entity_poly.pdbx_seq_one_letter_code
_entity_poly.pdbx_strand_id
1 'polypeptide(L)'
;MLDFLPALMLAKAGHQVIGVDIDENIVHAINEGVLLVKGEQLQEIMDDPTVRQNLKAQSTPCEADVFIIAVPTPLDKKNNTANLDMVIEATNSIVPHLCEGNLIILESTVPPLTCRNVMTPIIEASGLSVGNNIYLAHCPERILPGDIFYEIVHNDRIIGAADSVSQDLAARLYTSFVKGELLITDDITAEFVKLIENTYRDVNIALANELSSVAQSLQIDQEQP
;
A
#
# COMPACT_ATOMS: atom_id res chain seq x y z
N MET A 1 7.90 2.61 6.01
CA MET A 1 8.98 1.87 5.32
C MET A 1 8.63 0.41 4.99
N LEU A 2 7.41 -0.07 5.27
CA LEU A 2 6.84 -1.24 4.56
C LEU A 2 6.37 -0.86 3.14
N ASP A 3 6.26 0.44 2.90
CA ASP A 3 5.63 1.07 1.73
C ASP A 3 6.52 1.07 0.47
N PHE A 4 7.74 0.55 0.59
CA PHE A 4 8.74 0.52 -0.48
C PHE A 4 8.79 -0.82 -1.24
N LEU A 5 8.13 -1.86 -0.71
CA LEU A 5 8.13 -3.19 -1.30
C LEU A 5 7.49 -3.25 -2.70
N PRO A 6 6.32 -2.60 -2.95
CA PRO A 6 5.75 -2.56 -4.29
C PRO A 6 6.70 -1.94 -5.32
N ALA A 7 7.45 -0.89 -4.93
CA ALA A 7 8.42 -0.23 -5.81
C ALA A 7 9.56 -1.17 -6.22
N LEU A 8 10.12 -1.94 -5.27
CA LEU A 8 11.14 -2.95 -5.55
C LEU A 8 10.62 -4.04 -6.49
N MET A 9 9.42 -4.55 -6.23
CA MET A 9 8.83 -5.64 -7.00
C MET A 9 8.48 -5.21 -8.43
N LEU A 10 7.94 -4.01 -8.61
CA LEU A 10 7.68 -3.43 -9.93
C LEU A 10 8.98 -3.18 -10.72
N ALA A 11 10.00 -2.64 -10.06
CA ALA A 11 11.31 -2.45 -10.69
C ALA A 11 11.92 -3.79 -11.12
N LYS A 12 11.82 -4.81 -10.28
CA LYS A 12 12.26 -6.18 -10.57
C LYS A 12 11.48 -6.82 -11.72
N ALA A 13 10.19 -6.52 -11.83
CA ALA A 13 9.33 -6.97 -12.93
C ALA A 13 9.60 -6.22 -14.26
N GLY A 14 10.50 -5.24 -14.27
CA GLY A 14 10.94 -4.54 -15.47
C GLY A 14 10.32 -3.15 -15.69
N HIS A 15 9.50 -2.66 -14.76
CA HIS A 15 8.91 -1.32 -14.86
C HIS A 15 9.91 -0.25 -14.44
N GLN A 16 9.91 0.90 -15.11
CA GLN A 16 10.65 2.07 -14.63
C GLN A 16 9.90 2.67 -13.43
N VAL A 17 10.56 2.75 -12.28
CA VAL A 17 9.95 3.18 -11.02
C VAL A 17 10.71 4.37 -10.46
N ILE A 18 9.97 5.42 -10.12
CA ILE A 18 10.46 6.58 -9.38
C ILE A 18 9.83 6.54 -7.98
N GLY A 19 10.64 6.22 -6.97
CA GLY A 19 10.26 6.36 -5.57
C GLY A 19 10.23 7.83 -5.17
N VAL A 20 9.15 8.28 -4.53
CA VAL A 20 9.01 9.66 -4.07
C VAL A 20 8.86 9.67 -2.56
N ASP A 21 9.76 10.36 -1.87
CA ASP A 21 9.71 10.52 -0.41
C ASP A 21 10.17 11.93 -0.01
N ILE A 22 9.53 12.52 0.99
CA ILE A 22 9.88 13.85 1.51
C ILE A 22 11.16 13.82 2.37
N ASP A 23 11.56 12.64 2.86
CA ASP A 23 12.81 12.45 3.58
C ASP A 23 13.97 12.24 2.60
N GLU A 24 14.78 13.28 2.44
CA GLU A 24 15.98 13.27 1.59
C GLU A 24 16.98 12.16 1.97
N ASN A 25 16.98 11.67 3.22
CA ASN A 25 17.82 10.54 3.60
C ASN A 25 17.33 9.24 2.97
N ILE A 26 16.01 9.03 2.90
CA ILE A 26 15.41 7.87 2.22
C ILE A 26 15.73 7.94 0.73
N VAL A 27 15.55 9.11 0.12
CA VAL A 27 15.87 9.35 -1.29
C VAL A 27 17.33 9.03 -1.60
N HIS A 28 18.27 9.56 -0.80
CA HIS A 28 19.69 9.30 -0.98
C HIS A 28 20.02 7.81 -0.80
N ALA A 29 19.48 7.17 0.25
CA ALA A 29 19.72 5.77 0.51
C ALA A 29 19.28 4.86 -0.65
N ILE A 30 18.06 5.08 -1.20
CA ILE A 30 17.57 4.31 -2.36
C ILE A 30 18.48 4.48 -3.58
N ASN A 31 18.90 5.71 -3.87
CA ASN A 31 19.78 5.99 -5.00
C ASN A 31 21.17 5.37 -4.84
N GLU A 32 21.70 5.29 -3.62
CA GLU A 32 22.94 4.57 -3.29
C GLU A 32 22.76 3.04 -3.24
N GLY A 33 21.51 2.54 -3.31
CA GLY A 33 21.20 1.11 -3.22
C GLY A 33 21.24 0.58 -1.80
N VAL A 34 21.07 1.44 -0.79
CA VAL A 34 21.06 1.07 0.61
C VAL A 34 19.63 1.14 1.13
N LEU A 35 19.14 0.05 1.73
CA LEU A 35 17.86 0.07 2.42
C LEU A 35 18.02 0.44 3.90
N LEU A 36 17.22 1.41 4.35
CA LEU A 36 17.20 1.84 5.75
C LEU A 36 16.38 0.90 6.66
N VAL A 37 15.78 -0.16 6.09
CA VAL A 37 15.12 -1.26 6.83
C VAL A 37 16.08 -2.42 7.02
N LYS A 38 16.04 -3.05 8.20
CA LYS A 38 16.79 -4.28 8.47
C LYS A 38 16.14 -5.50 7.80
N GLY A 39 16.90 -6.19 6.96
CA GLY A 39 16.56 -7.52 6.43
C GLY A 39 17.51 -7.92 5.30
N GLU A 40 18.24 -9.03 5.45
CA GLU A 40 19.25 -9.46 4.47
C GLU A 40 18.65 -9.66 3.07
N GLN A 41 17.48 -10.28 2.99
CA GLN A 41 16.76 -10.53 1.74
C GLN A 41 16.29 -9.24 1.02
N LEU A 42 16.01 -8.15 1.76
CA LEU A 42 15.64 -6.85 1.16
C LEU A 42 16.82 -6.23 0.42
N GLN A 43 18.00 -6.32 1.03
CA GLN A 43 19.21 -5.81 0.42
C GLN A 43 19.56 -6.59 -0.85
N GLU A 44 19.40 -7.93 -0.84
CA GLU A 44 19.62 -8.76 -2.03
C GLU A 44 18.76 -8.34 -3.24
N ILE A 45 17.50 -7.95 -3.03
CA ILE A 45 16.65 -7.45 -4.12
C ILE A 45 17.06 -6.05 -4.56
N MET A 46 17.40 -5.16 -3.62
CA MET A 46 17.90 -3.84 -3.97
C MET A 46 19.15 -3.95 -4.84
N ASP A 47 20.03 -4.92 -4.55
CA ASP A 47 21.27 -5.16 -5.29
C ASP A 47 21.04 -5.85 -6.66
N ASP A 48 19.82 -6.33 -6.94
CA ASP A 48 19.46 -6.92 -8.23
C ASP A 48 19.71 -5.91 -9.37
N PRO A 49 20.50 -6.25 -10.41
CA PRO A 49 20.82 -5.33 -11.50
C PRO A 49 19.58 -4.76 -12.21
N THR A 50 18.51 -5.55 -12.33
CA THR A 50 17.25 -5.09 -12.93
C THR A 50 16.59 -4.04 -12.05
N VAL A 51 16.57 -4.23 -10.73
CA VAL A 51 16.07 -3.23 -9.79
C VAL A 51 16.93 -1.96 -9.85
N ARG A 52 18.26 -2.08 -9.78
CA ARG A 52 19.18 -0.93 -9.86
C ARG A 52 19.05 -0.12 -11.16
N GLN A 53 18.75 -0.79 -12.27
CA GLN A 53 18.53 -0.13 -13.56
C GLN A 53 17.19 0.62 -13.59
N ASN A 54 16.17 0.08 -12.94
CA ASN A 54 14.79 0.51 -13.10
C ASN A 54 14.28 1.43 -11.98
N LEU A 55 14.92 1.41 -10.81
CA LEU A 55 14.49 2.16 -9.62
C LEU A 55 15.39 3.37 -9.37
N LYS A 56 14.76 4.54 -9.27
CA LYS A 56 15.39 5.78 -8.78
C LYS A 56 14.50 6.41 -7.73
N ALA A 57 15.07 7.30 -6.91
CA ALA A 57 14.29 8.09 -5.95
C ALA A 57 14.52 9.59 -6.11
N GLN A 58 13.50 10.37 -5.78
CA GLN A 58 13.55 11.84 -5.73
C GLN A 58 12.52 12.38 -4.71
N SER A 59 12.57 13.67 -4.38
CA SER A 59 11.71 14.25 -3.35
C SER A 59 10.40 14.87 -3.84
N THR A 60 10.20 14.94 -5.16
CA THR A 60 8.97 15.48 -5.77
C THR A 60 8.41 14.54 -6.83
N PRO A 61 7.08 14.45 -7.01
CA PRO A 61 6.50 13.67 -8.10
C PRO A 61 6.93 14.16 -9.50
N CYS A 62 6.72 13.30 -10.49
CA CYS A 62 6.89 13.60 -11.91
C CYS A 62 5.80 12.91 -12.74
N GLU A 63 5.74 13.19 -14.03
CA GLU A 63 4.84 12.48 -14.96
C GLU A 63 5.13 10.97 -14.94
N ALA A 64 4.06 10.16 -14.94
CA ALA A 64 4.11 8.71 -14.95
C ALA A 64 2.80 8.14 -15.53
N ASP A 65 2.81 6.88 -15.96
CA ASP A 65 1.60 6.18 -16.38
C ASP A 65 0.74 5.76 -15.16
N VAL A 66 1.40 5.44 -14.05
CA VAL A 66 0.79 4.95 -12.80
C VAL A 66 1.38 5.68 -11.60
N PHE A 67 0.53 6.10 -10.68
CA PHE A 67 0.89 6.70 -9.40
C PHE A 67 0.43 5.80 -8.26
N ILE A 68 1.34 5.36 -7.39
CA ILE A 68 1.02 4.53 -6.22
C ILE A 68 1.25 5.36 -4.96
N ILE A 69 0.18 5.57 -4.18
CA ILE A 69 0.22 6.29 -2.91
C ILE A 69 0.26 5.29 -1.76
N ALA A 70 1.40 5.26 -1.08
CA ALA A 70 1.67 4.38 0.07
C ALA A 70 2.25 5.19 1.24
N VAL A 71 1.55 6.25 1.64
CA VAL A 71 1.94 7.10 2.77
C VAL A 71 1.35 6.61 4.09
N PRO A 72 1.99 6.90 5.24
CA PRO A 72 1.44 6.51 6.53
C PRO A 72 0.07 7.15 6.81
N THR A 73 -0.81 6.40 7.47
CA THR A 73 -2.12 6.87 7.94
C THR A 73 -2.22 6.70 9.46
N PRO A 74 -1.44 7.49 10.23
CA PRO A 74 -1.39 7.34 11.68
C PRO A 74 -2.77 7.58 12.31
N LEU A 75 -3.06 6.91 13.42
CA LEU A 75 -4.31 7.12 14.14
C LEU A 75 -4.35 8.53 14.76
N ASP A 76 -5.42 9.27 14.47
CA ASP A 76 -5.80 10.46 15.24
C ASP A 76 -6.29 10.02 16.62
N LYS A 77 -5.44 10.28 17.63
CA LYS A 77 -5.71 9.93 19.03
C LYS A 77 -6.93 10.63 19.62
N LYS A 78 -7.42 11.73 19.04
CA LYS A 78 -8.58 12.45 19.56
C LYS A 78 -9.89 11.78 19.15
N ASN A 79 -9.96 11.33 17.89
CA ASN A 79 -11.19 10.80 17.29
C ASN A 79 -11.17 9.28 17.13
N ASN A 80 -10.02 8.64 17.39
CA ASN A 80 -9.78 7.21 17.17
C ASN A 80 -10.05 6.79 15.71
N THR A 81 -9.74 7.68 14.77
CA THR A 81 -9.88 7.49 13.31
C THR A 81 -8.51 7.61 12.64
N ALA A 82 -8.33 7.08 11.43
CA ALA A 82 -7.11 7.32 10.67
C ALA A 82 -6.98 8.82 10.32
N ASN A 83 -5.79 9.38 10.47
CA ASN A 83 -5.45 10.68 9.93
C ASN A 83 -5.12 10.51 8.43
N LEU A 84 -5.83 11.25 7.58
CA LEU A 84 -5.70 11.23 6.12
C LEU A 84 -4.89 12.39 5.55
N ASP A 85 -4.32 13.27 6.39
CA ASP A 85 -3.56 14.45 5.96
C ASP A 85 -2.47 14.07 4.94
N MET A 86 -1.68 13.03 5.22
CA MET A 86 -0.63 12.58 4.30
C MET A 86 -1.18 12.04 2.98
N VAL A 87 -2.33 11.34 2.99
CA VAL A 87 -2.99 10.85 1.77
C VAL A 87 -3.49 12.02 0.94
N ILE A 88 -4.08 13.03 1.59
CA ILE A 88 -4.54 14.27 0.96
C ILE A 88 -3.36 15.02 0.35
N GLU A 89 -2.26 15.20 1.10
CA GLU A 89 -1.05 15.87 0.63
C GLU A 89 -0.41 15.12 -0.56
N ALA A 90 -0.30 13.79 -0.48
CA ALA A 90 0.21 12.97 -1.57
C ALA A 90 -0.69 13.01 -2.81
N THR A 91 -2.02 13.01 -2.63
CA THR A 91 -2.95 13.15 -3.75
C THR A 91 -2.80 14.52 -4.41
N ASN A 92 -2.71 15.60 -3.62
CA ASN A 92 -2.49 16.95 -4.16
C ASN A 92 -1.14 17.09 -4.87
N SER A 93 -0.08 16.42 -4.39
CA SER A 93 1.25 16.54 -4.98
C SER A 93 1.37 15.89 -6.36
N ILE A 94 0.58 14.84 -6.64
CA ILE A 94 0.56 14.20 -7.96
C ILE A 94 -0.34 14.91 -8.97
N VAL A 95 -1.36 15.66 -8.53
CA VAL A 95 -2.33 16.34 -9.41
C VAL A 95 -1.69 17.14 -10.56
N PRO A 96 -0.63 17.94 -10.36
CA PRO A 96 0.01 18.70 -11.43
C PRO A 96 0.67 17.83 -12.52
N HIS A 97 0.87 16.54 -12.26
CA HIS A 97 1.52 15.58 -13.14
C HIS A 97 0.54 14.60 -13.79
N LEU A 98 -0.75 14.68 -13.42
CA LEU A 98 -1.78 13.78 -13.95
C LEU A 98 -2.16 14.16 -15.38
N CYS A 99 -2.23 13.14 -16.23
CA CYS A 99 -2.72 13.20 -17.59
C CYS A 99 -3.88 12.22 -17.78
N GLU A 100 -4.68 12.45 -18.82
CA GLU A 100 -5.73 11.51 -19.20
C GLU A 100 -5.14 10.11 -19.47
N GLY A 101 -5.79 9.08 -18.96
CA GLY A 101 -5.37 7.69 -19.06
C GLY A 101 -4.50 7.19 -17.90
N ASN A 102 -4.03 8.06 -17.01
CA ASN A 102 -3.25 7.64 -15.85
C ASN A 102 -4.08 6.78 -14.87
N LEU A 103 -3.38 5.91 -14.14
CA LEU A 103 -3.93 5.13 -13.04
C LEU A 103 -3.34 5.63 -11.71
N ILE A 104 -4.20 5.95 -10.75
CA ILE A 104 -3.82 6.14 -9.35
C ILE A 104 -4.20 4.89 -8.55
N ILE A 105 -3.28 4.42 -7.71
CA ILE A 105 -3.52 3.31 -6.78
C ILE A 105 -3.23 3.79 -5.35
N LEU A 106 -4.20 3.61 -4.46
CA LEU A 106 -4.02 3.80 -3.03
C LEU A 106 -3.69 2.46 -2.36
N GLU A 107 -2.50 2.34 -1.79
CA GLU A 107 -2.07 1.18 -1.00
C GLU A 107 -2.24 1.41 0.51
N SER A 108 -2.19 2.67 0.96
CA SER A 108 -2.34 3.05 2.37
C SER A 108 -3.63 2.49 2.97
N THR A 109 -3.57 2.01 4.21
CA THR A 109 -4.78 1.57 4.94
C THR A 109 -5.62 2.80 5.31
N VAL A 110 -6.86 2.85 4.84
CA VAL A 110 -7.75 4.01 4.96
C VAL A 110 -9.17 3.60 5.39
N PRO A 111 -9.97 4.53 5.96
CA PRO A 111 -11.37 4.27 6.23
C PRO A 111 -12.17 4.12 4.93
N PRO A 112 -13.32 3.41 4.96
CA PRO A 112 -14.18 3.29 3.79
C PRO A 112 -14.64 4.67 3.32
N LEU A 113 -14.87 4.79 2.01
CA LEU A 113 -15.19 6.01 1.28
C LEU A 113 -14.02 6.98 1.09
N THR A 114 -12.78 6.60 1.38
CA THR A 114 -11.63 7.51 1.19
C THR A 114 -11.39 7.80 -0.29
N CYS A 115 -11.42 6.77 -1.14
CA CYS A 115 -11.28 6.95 -2.58
C CYS A 115 -12.37 7.87 -3.15
N ARG A 116 -13.63 7.66 -2.76
CA ARG A 116 -14.78 8.39 -3.29
C ARG A 116 -14.95 9.79 -2.72
N ASN A 117 -14.77 9.97 -1.41
CA ASN A 117 -15.12 11.22 -0.73
C ASN A 117 -13.91 12.12 -0.47
N VAL A 118 -12.69 11.60 -0.58
CA VAL A 118 -11.45 12.36 -0.32
C VAL A 118 -10.62 12.50 -1.59
N MET A 119 -10.19 11.39 -2.19
CA MET A 119 -9.28 11.45 -3.34
C MET A 119 -9.97 11.91 -4.62
N THR A 120 -11.15 11.37 -4.93
CA THR A 120 -11.90 11.72 -6.14
C THR A 120 -12.15 13.23 -6.26
N PRO A 121 -12.67 13.93 -5.23
CA PRO A 121 -12.86 15.39 -5.32
C PRO A 121 -11.56 16.18 -5.55
N ILE A 122 -10.44 15.74 -4.97
CA ILE A 122 -9.14 16.39 -5.17
C ILE A 122 -8.68 16.24 -6.62
N ILE A 123 -8.81 15.02 -7.18
CA ILE A 123 -8.44 14.73 -8.56
C ILE A 123 -9.35 15.48 -9.52
N GLU A 124 -10.67 15.46 -9.32
CA GLU A 124 -11.63 16.09 -10.23
C GLU A 124 -11.57 17.63 -10.22
N ALA A 125 -11.05 18.23 -9.14
CA ALA A 125 -10.77 19.67 -9.11
C ALA A 125 -9.74 20.12 -10.17
N SER A 126 -8.95 19.20 -10.72
CA SER A 126 -8.02 19.46 -11.83
C SER A 126 -8.69 19.52 -13.21
N GLY A 127 -9.98 19.15 -13.31
CA GLY A 127 -10.71 19.03 -14.58
C GLY A 127 -10.70 17.62 -15.18
N LEU A 128 -10.01 16.66 -14.54
CA LEU A 128 -10.10 15.23 -14.84
C LEU A 128 -11.39 14.63 -14.23
N SER A 129 -11.78 13.44 -14.67
CA SER A 129 -12.99 12.75 -14.23
C SER A 129 -12.68 11.29 -13.93
N VAL A 130 -12.80 10.92 -12.66
CA VAL A 130 -12.43 9.59 -12.16
C VAL A 130 -13.40 8.54 -12.73
N GLY A 131 -12.83 7.44 -13.23
CA GLY A 131 -13.56 6.37 -13.91
C GLY A 131 -13.93 6.68 -15.37
N ASN A 132 -13.56 7.86 -15.89
CA ASN A 132 -13.77 8.23 -17.28
C ASN A 132 -12.44 8.42 -18.03
N ASN A 133 -11.74 9.51 -17.74
CA ASN A 133 -10.44 9.84 -18.35
C ASN A 133 -9.26 9.74 -17.36
N ILE A 134 -9.50 9.40 -16.10
CA ILE A 134 -8.47 9.03 -15.14
C ILE A 134 -8.98 7.90 -14.24
N TYR A 135 -8.10 7.00 -13.81
CA TYR A 135 -8.50 5.75 -13.14
C TYR A 135 -8.00 5.73 -11.71
N LEU A 136 -8.80 5.19 -10.79
CA LEU A 136 -8.50 5.16 -9.35
C LEU A 136 -8.87 3.79 -8.79
N ALA A 137 -7.91 3.15 -8.12
CA ALA A 137 -8.12 1.90 -7.40
C ALA A 137 -7.54 1.96 -5.98
N HIS A 138 -8.10 1.16 -5.08
CA HIS A 138 -7.54 0.84 -3.78
C HIS A 138 -7.05 -0.61 -3.80
N CYS A 139 -5.75 -0.80 -3.57
CA CYS A 139 -5.11 -2.11 -3.55
C CYS A 139 -4.34 -2.24 -2.24
N PRO A 140 -5.01 -2.54 -1.12
CA PRO A 140 -4.36 -2.53 0.18
C PRO A 140 -3.30 -3.64 0.27
N GLU A 141 -2.12 -3.30 0.76
CA GLU A 141 -1.03 -4.26 0.96
C GLU A 141 -1.41 -5.34 1.99
N ARG A 142 -1.00 -6.59 1.75
CA ARG A 142 -1.26 -7.73 2.66
C ARG A 142 0.03 -8.49 2.94
N ILE A 143 0.80 -7.94 3.87
CA ILE A 143 2.03 -8.56 4.40
C ILE A 143 1.73 -9.15 5.77
N LEU A 144 1.98 -10.45 5.92
CA LEU A 144 2.00 -11.16 7.19
C LEU A 144 3.43 -11.15 7.77
N PRO A 145 3.58 -11.34 9.10
CA PRO A 145 4.89 -11.53 9.69
C PRO A 145 5.48 -12.88 9.25
N GLY A 146 6.57 -12.86 8.49
CA GLY A 146 7.17 -14.08 7.94
C GLY A 146 8.15 -13.80 6.80
N ASP A 147 8.00 -14.55 5.70
CA ASP A 147 8.75 -14.34 4.46
C ASP A 147 8.02 -13.32 3.59
N ILE A 148 8.33 -12.04 3.83
CA ILE A 148 7.70 -10.88 3.19
C ILE A 148 7.76 -10.98 1.65
N PHE A 149 8.81 -11.59 1.08
CA PHE A 149 8.97 -11.71 -0.37
C PHE A 149 8.14 -12.81 -0.97
N TYR A 150 8.11 -13.97 -0.32
CA TYR A 150 7.21 -15.02 -0.74
C TYR A 150 5.77 -14.51 -0.70
N GLU A 151 5.42 -13.79 0.36
CA GLU A 151 4.07 -13.28 0.58
C GLU A 151 3.65 -12.21 -0.43
N ILE A 152 4.48 -11.20 -0.71
CA ILE A 152 4.09 -10.15 -1.68
C ILE A 152 3.88 -10.70 -3.10
N VAL A 153 4.54 -11.82 -3.43
CA VAL A 153 4.40 -12.51 -4.71
C VAL A 153 3.23 -13.49 -4.68
N HIS A 154 3.01 -14.28 -3.62
CA HIS A 154 2.09 -15.42 -3.66
C HIS A 154 0.77 -15.18 -2.94
N ASN A 155 0.64 -14.14 -2.13
CA ASN A 155 -0.63 -13.82 -1.46
C ASN A 155 -1.66 -13.32 -2.46
N ASP A 156 -2.91 -13.66 -2.20
CA ASP A 156 -4.04 -13.06 -2.91
C ASP A 156 -4.10 -11.56 -2.62
N ARG A 157 -4.25 -10.77 -3.67
CA ARG A 157 -4.29 -9.31 -3.60
C ARG A 157 -5.68 -8.81 -3.96
N ILE A 158 -6.23 -7.94 -3.13
CA ILE A 158 -7.52 -7.29 -3.36
C ILE A 158 -7.31 -6.09 -4.27
N ILE A 159 -8.19 -5.93 -5.26
CA ILE A 159 -8.23 -4.79 -6.16
C ILE A 159 -9.64 -4.21 -6.11
N GLY A 160 -9.77 -3.04 -5.45
CA GLY A 160 -11.03 -2.31 -5.32
C GLY A 160 -11.07 -1.10 -6.24
N ALA A 161 -12.08 -0.94 -7.08
CA ALA A 161 -12.34 0.33 -7.75
C ALA A 161 -13.84 0.54 -8.04
N ALA A 162 -14.24 1.80 -8.23
CA ALA A 162 -15.63 2.14 -8.52
C ALA A 162 -16.08 1.74 -9.94
N ASP A 163 -15.14 1.51 -10.86
CA ASP A 163 -15.36 1.13 -12.23
C ASP A 163 -14.43 -0.02 -12.66
N SER A 164 -14.83 -0.74 -13.71
CA SER A 164 -14.12 -1.92 -14.21
C SER A 164 -12.82 -1.60 -14.95
N VAL A 165 -12.68 -0.41 -15.53
CA VAL A 165 -11.45 -0.02 -16.24
C VAL A 165 -10.33 0.18 -15.22
N SER A 166 -10.61 0.85 -14.11
CA SER A 166 -9.68 0.99 -12.99
C SER A 166 -9.29 -0.37 -12.40
N GLN A 167 -10.24 -1.31 -12.25
CA GLN A 167 -9.96 -2.69 -11.81
C GLN A 167 -9.01 -3.40 -12.77
N ASP A 168 -9.30 -3.38 -14.07
CA ASP A 168 -8.53 -4.06 -15.10
C ASP A 168 -7.10 -3.49 -15.21
N LEU A 169 -6.95 -2.16 -15.14
CA LEU A 169 -5.64 -1.51 -15.21
C LEU A 169 -4.78 -1.84 -13.99
N ALA A 170 -5.36 -1.77 -12.78
CA ALA A 170 -4.66 -2.17 -11.56
C ALA A 170 -4.29 -3.67 -11.58
N ALA A 171 -5.20 -4.53 -12.04
CA ALA A 171 -4.93 -5.97 -12.15
C ALA A 171 -3.78 -6.27 -13.12
N ARG A 172 -3.74 -5.59 -14.27
CA ARG A 172 -2.64 -5.73 -15.23
C ARG A 172 -1.30 -5.34 -14.63
N LEU A 173 -1.25 -4.26 -13.85
CA LEU A 173 -0.03 -3.84 -13.17
C LEU A 173 0.45 -4.91 -12.18
N TYR A 174 -0.42 -5.34 -11.26
CA TYR A 174 -0.01 -6.29 -10.21
C TYR A 174 0.27 -7.70 -10.73
N THR A 175 -0.33 -8.11 -11.86
CA THR A 175 0.00 -9.40 -12.53
C THR A 175 1.48 -9.50 -12.94
N SER A 176 2.20 -8.37 -13.04
CA SER A 176 3.63 -8.37 -13.35
C SER A 176 4.50 -9.10 -12.31
N PHE A 177 4.07 -9.18 -11.05
CA PHE A 177 4.81 -9.86 -9.99
C PHE A 177 3.95 -10.68 -9.03
N VAL A 178 2.63 -10.48 -8.95
CA VAL A 178 1.72 -11.25 -8.11
C VAL A 178 1.30 -12.54 -8.84
N LYS A 179 1.51 -13.68 -8.17
CA LYS A 179 1.12 -15.04 -8.55
C LYS A 179 -0.11 -15.56 -7.80
N GLY A 180 -0.48 -14.91 -6.69
CA GLY A 180 -1.74 -15.18 -5.98
C GLY A 180 -2.96 -14.74 -6.79
N GLU A 181 -4.15 -15.03 -6.29
CA GLU A 181 -5.39 -14.60 -6.93
C GLU A 181 -5.58 -13.08 -6.80
N LEU A 182 -5.93 -12.41 -7.90
CA LEU A 182 -6.33 -11.01 -7.87
C LEU A 182 -7.85 -10.91 -7.62
N LEU A 183 -8.21 -10.63 -6.38
CA LEU A 183 -9.59 -10.56 -5.90
C LEU A 183 -10.20 -9.20 -6.25
N ILE A 184 -10.96 -9.16 -7.35
CA ILE A 184 -11.59 -7.92 -7.85
C ILE A 184 -12.87 -7.60 -7.07
N THR A 185 -13.01 -6.36 -6.63
CA THR A 185 -14.18 -5.86 -5.90
C THR A 185 -14.37 -4.34 -6.10
N ASP A 186 -15.39 -3.73 -5.51
CA ASP A 186 -15.49 -2.27 -5.42
C ASP A 186 -14.54 -1.67 -4.38
N ASP A 187 -14.19 -0.40 -4.57
CA ASP A 187 -13.31 0.39 -3.69
C ASP A 187 -13.76 0.39 -2.23
N ILE A 188 -15.05 0.59 -1.94
CA ILE A 188 -15.57 0.63 -0.56
C ILE A 188 -15.36 -0.73 0.11
N THR A 189 -15.66 -1.82 -0.60
CA THR A 189 -15.44 -3.17 -0.07
C THR A 189 -13.96 -3.43 0.17
N ALA A 190 -13.06 -3.03 -0.72
CA ALA A 190 -11.62 -3.20 -0.52
C ALA A 190 -11.11 -2.44 0.73
N GLU A 191 -11.54 -1.18 0.90
CA GLU A 191 -11.18 -0.36 2.06
C GLU A 191 -11.71 -1.00 3.36
N PHE A 192 -12.94 -1.50 3.33
CA PHE A 192 -13.57 -2.13 4.49
C PHE A 192 -12.93 -3.47 4.87
N VAL A 193 -12.66 -4.35 3.90
CA VAL A 193 -12.06 -5.67 4.14
C VAL A 193 -10.73 -5.51 4.86
N LYS A 194 -9.90 -4.54 4.44
CA LYS A 194 -8.60 -4.32 5.08
C LYS A 194 -8.73 -3.96 6.57
N LEU A 195 -9.72 -3.14 6.92
CA LEU A 195 -9.98 -2.79 8.32
C LEU A 195 -10.50 -3.97 9.14
N ILE A 196 -11.37 -4.80 8.54
CA ILE A 196 -11.88 -6.00 9.20
C ILE A 196 -10.76 -7.01 9.46
N GLU A 197 -9.82 -7.20 8.53
CA GLU A 197 -8.64 -8.07 8.75
C GLU A 197 -7.82 -7.61 9.97
N ASN A 198 -7.52 -6.32 10.05
CA ASN A 198 -6.77 -5.75 11.16
C ASN A 198 -7.56 -5.84 12.48
N THR A 199 -8.86 -5.50 12.45
CA THR A 199 -9.74 -5.56 13.64
C THR A 199 -9.86 -6.99 14.16
N TYR A 200 -10.04 -7.97 13.27
CA TYR A 200 -10.11 -9.37 13.64
C TYR A 200 -8.82 -9.83 14.33
N ARG A 201 -7.65 -9.46 13.78
CA ARG A 201 -6.35 -9.79 14.40
C ARG A 201 -6.23 -9.18 15.79
N ASP A 202 -6.52 -7.89 15.93
CA ASP A 202 -6.37 -7.15 17.19
C ASP A 202 -7.29 -7.69 18.28
N VAL A 203 -8.56 -7.97 17.94
CA VAL A 203 -9.52 -8.56 18.89
C VAL A 203 -9.07 -9.94 19.37
N ASN A 204 -8.55 -10.78 18.48
CA ASN A 204 -8.07 -12.11 18.86
C ASN A 204 -6.80 -12.03 19.73
N ILE A 205 -5.88 -11.10 19.44
CA ILE A 205 -4.70 -10.86 20.30
C ILE A 205 -5.12 -10.37 21.68
N ALA A 206 -6.03 -9.41 21.75
CA ALA A 206 -6.55 -8.89 23.02
C ALA A 206 -7.23 -10.00 23.83
N LEU A 207 -8.06 -10.83 23.19
CA LEU A 207 -8.70 -11.98 23.83
C LEU A 207 -7.66 -12.98 24.38
N ALA A 208 -6.65 -13.34 23.57
CA ALA A 208 -5.60 -14.27 24.00
C ALA A 208 -4.81 -13.71 25.19
N ASN A 209 -4.49 -12.41 25.18
CA ASN A 209 -3.80 -11.75 26.29
C ASN A 209 -4.63 -11.74 27.58
N GLU A 210 -5.93 -11.44 27.48
CA GLU A 210 -6.85 -11.47 28.63
C GLU A 210 -6.98 -12.88 29.21
N LEU A 211 -7.16 -13.90 28.36
CA LEU A 211 -7.20 -15.30 28.80
C LEU A 211 -5.90 -15.72 29.46
N SER A 212 -4.74 -15.31 28.92
CA SER A 212 -3.45 -15.60 29.52
C SER A 212 -3.28 -14.95 30.89
N SER A 213 -3.71 -13.70 31.06
CA SER A 213 -3.70 -12.99 32.34
C SER A 213 -4.57 -13.70 33.40
N VAL A 214 -5.77 -14.11 33.02
CA VAL A 214 -6.68 -14.88 33.90
C VAL A 214 -6.06 -16.23 34.28
N ALA A 215 -5.53 -16.98 33.31
CA ALA A 215 -4.89 -18.27 33.56
C ALA A 215 -3.70 -18.13 34.53
N GLN A 216 -2.85 -17.11 34.37
CA GLN A 216 -1.76 -16.82 35.30
C GLN A 216 -2.26 -16.51 36.71
N SER A 217 -3.32 -15.70 36.83
CA SER A 217 -3.91 -15.36 38.13
C SER A 217 -4.49 -16.57 38.88
N LEU A 218 -4.97 -17.57 38.14
CA LEU A 218 -5.56 -18.80 38.67
C LEU A 218 -4.55 -19.96 38.76
N GLN A 219 -3.28 -19.75 38.39
CA GLN A 219 -2.24 -20.79 38.29
C GLN A 219 -2.67 -21.97 37.40
N ILE A 220 -3.47 -21.69 36.37
CA ILE A 220 -3.87 -22.69 35.37
C ILE A 220 -2.69 -22.89 34.44
N ASP A 221 -2.20 -24.12 34.39
CA ASP A 221 -1.17 -24.54 33.46
C ASP A 221 -1.77 -24.57 32.04
N GLN A 222 -1.32 -23.64 31.17
CA GLN A 222 -1.84 -23.49 29.81
C GLN A 222 -1.47 -24.67 28.90
N GLU A 223 -0.60 -25.57 29.34
CA GLU A 223 -0.22 -26.81 28.62
C GLU A 223 -0.96 -28.06 29.11
N GLN A 224 -1.85 -27.95 30.09
CA GLN A 224 -2.68 -29.08 30.51
C GLN A 224 -3.95 -29.22 29.64
N PRO A 225 -4.32 -30.46 29.25
CA PRO A 225 -5.41 -30.74 28.32
C PRO A 225 -6.81 -30.40 28.85
#